data_AF-A0A7W2T7X2-F1
#
_entry.id   AF-A0A7W2T7X2-F1
#
_cell.length_a   1.000
_cell.length_b   1.000
_cell.length_c   1.000
_cell.angle_alpha   90.00
_cell.angle_beta   90.00
_cell.angle_gamma   90.00
#
_symmetry.space_group_name_H-M   'P 1'
#
loop_
_entity.id
_entity.type
_entity.pdbx_description
1 polymer ?
#
loop_
_entity_poly.entity_id
_entity_poly.type
_entity_poly.pdbx_seq_one_letter_code
_entity_poly.pdbx_strand_id
1 'polypeptide(L)'
;MSNKRDTRYGKHHYLPDFIVRFDHADWAEPLVNILDSKYTDHKNILKSALPDMENKYLHEIFQVKEGGKLKGSPIKSLLLLYAHGSSNVASKLNKLHRVNGDMPVYPQGAGLKLTPDDNIHLGNWMKKIYDDHSDDNAN
;
A
#
# COMPACT_ATOMS: atom_id res chain seq x y z
N MET A 1 30.01 -26.15 10.38
CA MET A 1 29.63 -25.48 9.12
C MET A 1 28.14 -25.15 9.21
N SER A 2 27.78 -23.86 9.26
CA SER A 2 26.38 -23.42 9.37
C SER A 2 25.87 -23.05 7.97
N ASN A 3 24.88 -23.81 7.48
CA ASN A 3 24.20 -23.60 6.19
C ASN A 3 23.28 -22.37 6.23
N LYS A 4 23.84 -21.16 6.42
CA LYS A 4 23.10 -19.95 6.07
C LYS A 4 23.22 -19.76 4.56
N ARG A 5 22.20 -20.20 3.83
CA ARG A 5 21.99 -19.76 2.45
C ARG A 5 21.73 -18.26 2.53
N ASP A 6 22.77 -17.45 2.30
CA ASP A 6 22.57 -16.05 1.96
C ASP A 6 21.73 -16.06 0.69
N THR A 7 20.47 -15.63 0.83
CA THR A 7 19.63 -15.47 -0.36
C THR A 7 20.23 -14.32 -1.18
N ARG A 8 20.06 -14.35 -2.51
CA ARG A 8 20.52 -13.28 -3.41
C ARG A 8 20.10 -11.87 -2.94
N TYR A 9 19.07 -11.78 -2.11
CA TYR A 9 18.42 -10.55 -1.66
C TYR A 9 18.62 -10.27 -0.15
N GLY A 10 19.46 -11.05 0.53
CA GLY A 10 19.72 -10.89 1.97
C GLY A 10 18.51 -11.20 2.85
N LYS A 11 18.43 -10.56 4.02
CA LYS A 11 17.32 -10.72 4.97
C LYS A 11 16.06 -9.93 4.59
N HIS A 12 16.20 -8.91 3.75
CA HIS A 12 15.12 -7.98 3.37
C HIS A 12 14.55 -8.36 2.00
N HIS A 13 13.99 -9.56 1.91
CA HIS A 13 13.26 -10.01 0.73
C HIS A 13 11.76 -9.99 1.02
N TYR A 14 11.05 -9.07 0.39
CA TYR A 14 9.62 -8.86 0.58
C TYR A 14 8.87 -9.20 -0.70
N LEU A 15 7.91 -10.11 -0.59
CA LEU A 15 7.07 -10.55 -1.69
C LEU A 15 5.61 -10.21 -1.38
N PRO A 16 5.08 -9.09 -1.92
CA PRO A 16 3.66 -8.80 -1.86
C PRO A 16 2.89 -9.75 -2.80
N ASP A 17 1.58 -9.92 -2.55
CA ASP A 17 0.73 -10.72 -3.44
C ASP A 17 0.55 -10.03 -4.80
N PHE A 18 0.31 -8.71 -4.78
CA PHE A 18 0.16 -7.91 -5.99
C PHE A 18 0.84 -6.55 -5.85
N ILE A 19 1.42 -6.11 -6.96
CA ILE A 19 1.93 -4.75 -7.15
C ILE A 19 1.14 -4.13 -8.29
N VAL A 20 0.47 -3.01 -8.02
CA VAL A 20 -0.27 -2.25 -9.03
C VAL A 20 0.46 -0.95 -9.28
N ARG A 21 0.98 -0.80 -10.50
CA ARG A 21 1.71 0.39 -10.94
C ARG A 21 0.91 1.10 -12.02
N PHE A 22 0.69 2.40 -11.83
CA PHE A 22 0.20 3.28 -12.86
C PHE A 22 1.32 4.20 -13.32
N ASP A 23 1.51 4.24 -14.63
CA ASP A 23 2.43 5.13 -15.31
C ASP A 23 1.60 6.11 -16.15
N HIS A 24 2.00 7.38 -16.13
CA HIS A 24 1.42 8.42 -16.98
C HIS A 24 2.56 9.28 -17.53
N ALA A 25 2.44 9.72 -18.79
CA ALA A 25 3.50 10.49 -19.44
C ALA A 25 3.82 11.81 -18.70
N ASP A 26 2.80 12.41 -18.09
CA ASP A 26 2.91 13.69 -17.41
C ASP A 26 3.36 13.56 -15.94
N TRP A 27 3.49 12.35 -15.40
CA TRP A 27 3.90 12.16 -14.02
C TRP A 27 5.42 12.04 -13.90
N ALA A 28 6.00 12.82 -12.99
CA ALA A 28 7.42 12.71 -12.68
C ALA A 28 7.79 11.35 -12.07
N GLU A 29 6.86 10.72 -11.35
CA GLU A 29 7.03 9.41 -10.74
C GLU A 29 5.74 8.57 -10.85
N PRO A 30 5.86 7.25 -11.03
CA PRO A 30 4.71 6.37 -11.10
C PRO A 30 3.99 6.28 -9.76
N LEU A 31 2.69 6.00 -9.83
CA LEU A 31 1.89 5.63 -8.67
C LEU A 31 2.03 4.12 -8.43
N VAL A 32 2.73 3.75 -7.36
CA VAL A 32 2.94 2.34 -6.98
C VAL A 32 2.11 1.99 -5.74
N ASN A 33 1.26 0.98 -5.88
CA ASN A 33 0.40 0.45 -4.83
C ASN A 33 0.73 -1.01 -4.54
N ILE A 34 0.74 -1.37 -3.26
CA ILE A 34 0.87 -2.76 -2.82
C ILE A 34 -0.49 -3.27 -2.38
N LEU A 35 -0.90 -4.41 -2.91
CA LEU A 35 -2.08 -5.14 -2.46
C LEU A 35 -1.59 -6.47 -1.87
N ASP A 36 -1.92 -6.72 -0.61
CA ASP A 36 -1.43 -7.87 0.11
C ASP A 36 -2.59 -8.49 0.91
N SER A 37 -2.91 -9.75 0.63
CA SER A 37 -4.08 -10.42 1.18
C SER A 37 -3.75 -11.13 2.50
N LYS A 38 -4.69 -11.05 3.43
CA LYS A 38 -4.57 -11.60 4.78
C LYS A 38 -5.88 -12.25 5.16
N TYR A 39 -5.85 -13.57 5.34
CA TYR A 39 -6.99 -14.30 5.88
C TYR A 39 -7.11 -14.06 7.39
N THR A 40 -7.72 -12.94 7.75
CA THR A 40 -7.86 -12.49 9.13
C THR A 40 -9.06 -11.54 9.28
N ASP A 41 -9.29 -11.07 10.50
CA ASP A 41 -10.36 -10.15 10.84
C ASP A 41 -9.89 -8.69 10.95
N HIS A 42 -10.85 -7.77 10.95
CA HIS A 42 -10.63 -6.32 11.12
C HIS A 42 -9.75 -5.96 12.34
N LYS A 43 -9.93 -6.64 13.47
CA LYS A 43 -9.20 -6.35 14.72
C LYS A 43 -7.72 -6.69 14.56
N ASN A 44 -7.41 -7.84 13.97
CA ASN A 44 -6.05 -8.27 13.70
C ASN A 44 -5.38 -7.44 12.61
N ILE A 45 -6.13 -6.98 11.60
CA ILE A 45 -5.61 -6.01 10.64
C ILE A 45 -5.12 -4.75 11.35
N LEU A 46 -5.94 -4.12 12.20
CA LEU A 46 -5.55 -2.89 12.89
C LEU A 46 -4.42 -3.09 13.90
N LYS A 47 -4.46 -4.19 14.64
CA LYS A 47 -3.55 -4.42 15.77
C LYS A 47 -2.15 -4.86 15.32
N SER A 48 -2.04 -5.73 14.32
CA SER A 48 -0.75 -6.31 13.92
C SER A 48 -0.48 -6.20 12.43
N ALA A 49 -1.36 -6.71 11.56
CA ALA A 49 -1.01 -6.88 10.16
C ALA A 49 -0.73 -5.55 9.45
N LEU A 50 -1.54 -4.52 9.69
CA LEU A 50 -1.33 -3.20 9.10
C LEU A 50 -0.01 -2.56 9.56
N PRO A 51 0.27 -2.39 10.88
CA PRO A 51 1.56 -1.86 11.30
C PRO A 51 2.77 -2.66 10.77
N ASP A 52 2.70 -3.98 10.78
CA ASP A 52 3.81 -4.83 10.31
C ASP A 52 4.07 -4.63 8.82
N MET A 53 3.01 -4.54 8.01
CA MET A 53 3.13 -4.35 6.56
C MET A 53 3.45 -2.90 6.19
N GLU A 54 2.96 -1.91 6.94
CA GLU A 54 3.36 -0.50 6.80
C GLU A 54 4.87 -0.37 6.98
N ASN A 55 5.43 -0.98 8.03
CA ASN A 55 6.87 -0.97 8.24
C ASN A 55 7.61 -1.64 7.08
N LYS A 56 7.17 -2.85 6.69
CA LYS A 56 7.79 -3.65 5.63
C LYS A 56 7.80 -2.95 4.27
N TYR A 57 6.67 -2.39 3.85
CA TYR A 57 6.49 -1.89 2.49
C TYR A 57 6.64 -0.37 2.37
N LEU A 58 6.15 0.40 3.34
CA LEU A 58 6.19 1.87 3.26
C LEU A 58 7.47 2.45 3.86
N HIS A 59 8.09 1.79 4.85
CA HIS A 59 9.25 2.35 5.55
C HIS A 59 10.59 1.67 5.20
N GLU A 60 10.60 0.41 4.80
CA GLU A 60 11.85 -0.33 4.57
C GLU A 60 12.21 -0.50 3.09
N ILE A 61 11.31 -0.12 2.18
CA ILE A 61 11.59 -0.09 0.73
C ILE A 61 11.89 1.35 0.33
N PHE A 62 13.05 1.56 -0.29
CA PHE A 62 13.51 2.86 -0.75
C PHE A 62 13.90 2.80 -2.23
N GLN A 63 13.75 3.93 -2.92
CA GLN A 63 14.22 4.09 -4.29
C GLN A 63 15.48 4.94 -4.31
N VAL A 64 16.47 4.54 -5.12
CA VAL A 64 17.66 5.34 -5.41
C VAL A 64 17.39 6.18 -6.66
N LYS A 65 17.68 7.49 -6.60
CA LYS A 65 17.60 8.40 -7.76
C LYS A 65 18.87 8.37 -8.60
N GLU A 66 18.76 8.94 -9.80
CA GLU A 66 19.94 9.37 -10.57
C GLU A 66 20.85 10.26 -9.71
N GLY A 67 22.16 10.00 -9.79
CA GLY A 67 23.15 10.65 -8.92
C GLY A 67 23.29 10.05 -7.52
N GLY A 68 22.68 8.88 -7.24
CA GLY A 68 22.93 8.09 -6.03
C GLY A 68 22.25 8.60 -4.75
N LYS A 69 21.32 9.55 -4.86
CA LYS A 69 20.57 10.06 -3.71
C LYS A 69 19.40 9.13 -3.36
N LEU A 70 19.23 8.81 -2.07
CA LEU A 70 18.08 8.06 -1.57
C LEU A 70 16.81 8.92 -1.60
N LYS A 71 15.70 8.36 -2.09
CA LYS A 71 14.35 8.89 -1.90
C LYS A 71 13.61 8.03 -0.87
N GLY A 72 12.56 8.60 -0.25
CA GLY A 72 11.55 7.83 0.47
C GLY A 72 10.90 6.74 -0.39
N SER A 73 10.02 5.94 0.22
CA SER A 73 9.44 4.78 -0.46
C SER A 73 8.75 5.15 -1.78
N PRO A 74 8.98 4.37 -2.85
CA PRO A 74 8.24 4.53 -4.11
C PRO A 74 6.77 4.14 -3.94
N ILE A 75 6.43 3.40 -2.88
CA ILE A 75 5.08 2.91 -2.62
C ILE A 75 4.27 4.04 -1.98
N LYS A 76 3.21 4.43 -2.68
CA LYS A 76 2.29 5.50 -2.26
C LYS A 76 1.13 4.96 -1.43
N SER A 77 0.67 3.74 -1.73
CA SER A 77 -0.42 3.12 -0.98
C SER A 77 -0.15 1.65 -0.67
N LEU A 78 -0.62 1.22 0.50
CA LEU A 78 -0.66 -0.18 0.93
C LEU A 78 -2.09 -0.56 1.27
N LEU A 79 -2.62 -1.57 0.58
CA LEU A 79 -3.94 -2.13 0.80
C LEU A 79 -3.85 -3.57 1.29
N LEU A 80 -4.32 -3.80 2.53
CA LEU A 80 -4.46 -5.13 3.10
C LEU A 80 -5.84 -5.69 2.85
N LEU A 81 -5.93 -6.74 2.05
CA LEU A 81 -7.21 -7.35 1.69
C LEU A 81 -7.57 -8.41 2.73
N TYR A 82 -8.69 -8.26 3.45
CA TYR A 82 -9.08 -9.20 4.51
C TYR A 82 -10.49 -9.75 4.34
N ALA A 83 -10.72 -10.94 4.91
CA ALA A 83 -11.94 -11.72 4.66
C ALA A 83 -13.04 -11.50 5.71
N HIS A 84 -12.67 -11.23 6.97
CA HIS A 84 -13.61 -11.32 8.10
C HIS A 84 -13.83 -9.99 8.83
N GLY A 85 -15.06 -9.77 9.30
CA GLY A 85 -15.41 -8.63 10.14
C GLY A 85 -16.65 -7.87 9.69
N SER A 86 -17.17 -7.03 10.58
CA SER A 86 -18.37 -6.21 10.34
C SER A 86 -18.07 -4.88 9.64
N SER A 87 -16.83 -4.40 9.71
CA SER A 87 -16.40 -3.15 9.07
C SER A 87 -15.76 -3.45 7.72
N ASN A 88 -15.98 -2.58 6.73
CA ASN A 88 -15.40 -2.73 5.40
C ASN A 88 -13.98 -2.12 5.30
N VAL A 89 -13.65 -1.15 6.17
CA VAL A 89 -12.37 -0.44 6.15
C VAL A 89 -11.70 -0.50 7.52
N ALA A 90 -10.43 -0.91 7.53
CA ALA A 90 -9.55 -0.91 8.69
C ALA A 90 -8.46 0.14 8.47
N SER A 91 -8.55 1.29 9.14
CA SER A 91 -7.51 2.33 9.08
C SER A 91 -7.33 2.97 10.45
N LYS A 92 -6.08 3.29 10.79
CA LYS A 92 -5.70 4.06 11.98
C LYS A 92 -5.95 5.56 11.80
N LEU A 93 -6.17 6.02 10.57
CA LEU A 93 -6.36 7.43 10.25
C LEU A 93 -7.79 7.87 10.57
N ASN A 94 -7.90 9.16 10.92
CA ASN A 94 -9.19 9.84 10.98
C ASN A 94 -9.89 9.75 9.62
N LYS A 95 -11.21 9.63 9.61
CA LYS A 95 -12.02 9.49 8.38
C LYS A 95 -11.75 10.60 7.35
N LEU A 96 -11.48 11.83 7.81
CA LEU A 96 -11.16 12.95 6.92
C LEU A 96 -9.85 12.76 6.14
N HIS A 97 -8.91 12.00 6.73
CA HIS A 97 -7.59 11.71 6.17
C HIS A 97 -7.51 10.28 5.63
N ARG A 98 -8.62 9.70 5.17
CA ARG A 98 -8.58 8.43 4.43
C ARG A 98 -8.63 8.75 2.95
N VAL A 99 -8.23 7.80 2.11
CA VAL A 99 -8.41 7.89 0.65
C VAL A 99 -9.82 8.33 0.25
N ASN A 100 -10.87 7.88 0.97
CA ASN A 100 -12.24 8.29 0.73
C ASN A 100 -12.73 9.49 1.58
N GLY A 101 -11.82 10.25 2.17
CA GLY A 101 -12.08 11.47 2.93
C GLY A 101 -11.85 12.73 2.10
N ASP A 102 -12.06 13.89 2.72
CA ASP A 102 -12.04 15.20 2.06
C ASP A 102 -10.64 15.83 1.94
N MET A 103 -9.61 15.18 2.49
CA MET A 103 -8.23 15.68 2.45
C MET A 103 -7.31 14.76 1.65
N PRO A 104 -6.32 15.32 0.92
CA PRO A 104 -5.30 14.54 0.21
C PRO A 104 -4.40 13.82 1.21
N VAL A 105 -4.12 12.54 0.98
CA VAL A 105 -3.28 11.73 1.88
C VAL A 105 -2.37 10.77 1.13
N TYR A 106 -1.07 11.00 1.24
CA TYR A 106 -0.02 10.05 0.89
C TYR A 106 1.17 10.12 1.87
N PRO A 107 1.87 9.00 2.16
CA PRO A 107 1.50 7.61 1.90
C PRO A 107 0.51 7.06 2.95
N GLN A 108 -0.37 6.12 2.56
CA GLN A 108 -1.36 5.52 3.48
C GLN A 108 -1.36 3.98 3.44
N GLY A 109 -1.39 3.36 4.62
CA GLY A 109 -1.83 1.98 4.83
C GLY A 109 -3.32 1.89 5.21
N ALA A 110 -4.06 1.00 4.55
CA ALA A 110 -5.43 0.66 4.92
C ALA A 110 -5.72 -0.83 4.69
N GLY A 111 -6.61 -1.39 5.49
CA GLY A 111 -7.23 -2.67 5.19
C GLY A 111 -8.58 -2.49 4.53
N LEU A 112 -8.85 -3.29 3.50
CA LEU A 112 -10.14 -3.38 2.83
C LEU A 112 -10.68 -4.79 2.97
N LYS A 113 -11.93 -4.89 3.44
CA LYS A 113 -12.65 -6.16 3.43
C LYS A 113 -13.02 -6.47 1.99
N LEU A 114 -12.66 -7.64 1.51
CA LEU A 114 -13.04 -8.11 0.18
C LEU A 114 -13.69 -9.48 0.28
N THR A 115 -14.88 -9.56 -0.29
CA THR A 115 -15.55 -10.82 -0.61
C THR A 115 -15.66 -10.93 -2.13
N PRO A 116 -15.70 -12.15 -2.71
CA PRO A 116 -15.84 -12.32 -4.15
C PRO A 116 -16.98 -11.53 -4.78
N ASP A 117 -18.06 -11.34 -4.03
CA ASP A 117 -19.28 -10.63 -4.47
C ASP A 117 -19.24 -9.10 -4.27
N ASP A 118 -18.19 -8.56 -3.63
CA ASP A 118 -18.11 -7.14 -3.26
C ASP A 118 -16.73 -6.55 -3.59
N ASN A 119 -16.45 -6.42 -4.88
CA ASN A 119 -15.19 -5.88 -5.41
C ASN A 119 -15.28 -4.40 -5.82
N ILE A 120 -16.48 -3.82 -5.84
CA ILE A 120 -16.73 -2.42 -6.21
C ILE A 120 -15.94 -1.48 -5.29
N HIS A 121 -15.83 -1.83 -4.01
CA HIS A 121 -15.08 -1.04 -3.03
C HIS A 121 -13.59 -0.92 -3.35
N LEU A 122 -12.95 -1.98 -3.86
CA LEU A 122 -11.55 -1.91 -4.30
C LEU A 122 -11.43 -1.02 -5.54
N GLY A 123 -12.32 -1.17 -6.52
CA GLY A 123 -12.33 -0.34 -7.72
C GLY A 123 -12.44 1.15 -7.41
N ASN A 124 -13.39 1.53 -6.56
CA ASN A 124 -13.58 2.92 -6.13
C ASN A 124 -12.36 3.47 -5.38
N TRP A 125 -11.76 2.66 -4.52
CA TRP A 125 -10.57 3.05 -3.76
C TRP A 125 -9.38 3.29 -4.70
N MET A 126 -9.13 2.36 -5.63
CA MET A 126 -8.05 2.49 -6.61
C MET A 126 -8.26 3.68 -7.53
N LYS A 127 -9.51 3.94 -7.96
CA LYS A 127 -9.83 5.12 -8.77
C LYS A 127 -9.51 6.41 -8.01
N LYS A 128 -9.92 6.52 -6.74
CA LYS A 128 -9.67 7.71 -5.93
C LYS A 128 -8.17 7.98 -5.73
N ILE A 129 -7.38 6.94 -5.44
CA ILE A 129 -5.91 7.04 -5.38
C ILE A 129 -5.37 7.56 -6.72
N TYR A 130 -5.81 6.99 -7.83
CA TYR A 130 -5.39 7.41 -9.16
C TYR A 130 -5.73 8.88 -9.43
N ASP A 131 -6.96 9.30 -9.15
CA ASP A 131 -7.42 10.68 -9.35
C ASP A 131 -6.58 11.65 -8.49
N ASP A 132 -6.40 11.36 -7.19
CA ASP A 132 -5.60 12.22 -6.29
C ASP A 132 -4.14 12.36 -6.75
N HIS A 133 -3.52 11.27 -7.19
CA HIS A 133 -2.16 11.33 -7.72
C HIS A 133 -2.12 12.05 -9.07
N SER A 134 -3.17 11.94 -9.89
CA SER A 134 -3.28 12.70 -11.14
C SER A 134 -3.32 14.20 -10.86
N ASP A 135 -4.17 14.63 -9.92
CA ASP A 135 -4.36 16.02 -9.55
C ASP A 135 -3.09 16.63 -8.93
N ASP A 136 -2.37 15.87 -8.09
CA ASP A 136 -1.07 16.30 -7.53
C ASP A 136 0.03 16.51 -8.60
N ASN A 137 -0.13 15.92 -9.78
CA ASN A 137 0.81 16.03 -10.90
C ASN A 137 0.27 16.86 -12.07
N ALA A 138 -0.97 17.34 -12.01
CA ALA A 138 -1.55 18.24 -12.98
C ALA A 138 -1.08 19.68 -12.70
N ASN A 139 0.03 20.08 -13.34
CA ASN A 139 0.44 21.49 -13.41
C ASN A 139 -0.33 22.23 -14.52
#